data_AF-A0A450SCD9-F1
#
_entry.id   AF-A0A450SCD9-F1
#
_cell.length_a   1.000
_cell.length_b   1.000
_cell.length_c   1.000
_cell.angle_alpha   90.00
_cell.angle_beta   90.00
_cell.angle_gamma   90.00
#
_symmetry.space_group_name_H-M   'P 1'
#
loop_
_entity.id
_entity.type
_entity.pdbx_description
1 polymer ?
#
loop_
_entity_poly.entity_id
_entity_poly.type
_entity_poly.pdbx_seq_one_letter_code
_entity_poly.pdbx_strand_id
1 'polypeptide(L)'
;MAVKMCYLSHFKKYGFMLDEIIPFLAKHGIFIENVPEKEEFSESGEPESVKKSMTNDAHQEWKDLMALFPVLTEREIAHLFVDIDPYENYCFSEYQQTELSRWKSITHRAIQAGEIQAEAKENELVITPDALAEWCDKKGFPYPLPGRVPRPTTDAGLREELESCKQELEQWKTKAKALEIPNYLDPKNERYAPKLAAAIHAWQAVTDYASKGNPKVVHPKPPVNNLPTP
;
A
#
# COMPACT_ATOMS: atom_id res chain seq x y z
N MET A 1 11.94 -20.78 -18.41
CA MET A 1 11.19 -19.50 -18.49
C MET A 1 10.24 -19.48 -17.30
N ALA A 2 10.42 -18.55 -16.35
CA ALA A 2 9.60 -18.49 -15.14
C ALA A 2 8.36 -17.62 -15.38
N VAL A 3 7.17 -18.13 -15.06
CA VAL A 3 5.91 -17.40 -15.17
C VAL A 3 5.58 -16.81 -13.80
N LYS A 4 5.37 -15.48 -13.73
CA LYS A 4 4.96 -14.82 -12.49
C LYS A 4 3.52 -15.22 -12.11
N MET A 5 3.29 -15.36 -10.81
CA MET A 5 2.01 -15.72 -10.18
C MET A 5 0.78 -14.95 -10.68
N CYS A 6 0.94 -13.68 -11.08
CA CYS A 6 -0.14 -12.85 -11.61
C CYS A 6 -0.77 -13.37 -12.91
N TYR A 7 -0.16 -14.34 -13.60
CA TYR A 7 -0.76 -14.98 -14.79
C TYR A 7 -1.67 -16.17 -14.45
N LEU A 8 -1.57 -16.76 -13.25
CA LEU A 8 -2.37 -17.92 -12.85
C LEU A 8 -3.86 -17.57 -12.64
N SER A 9 -4.15 -16.34 -12.21
CA SER A 9 -5.52 -15.85 -12.03
C SER A 9 -6.29 -15.75 -13.36
N HIS A 10 -5.60 -15.44 -14.46
CA HIS A 10 -6.22 -15.40 -15.80
C HIS A 10 -6.67 -16.77 -16.27
N PHE A 11 -5.95 -17.83 -15.91
CA PHE A 11 -6.32 -19.18 -16.32
C PHE A 11 -7.59 -19.69 -15.63
N LYS A 12 -7.79 -19.33 -14.36
CA LYS A 12 -9.03 -19.64 -13.62
C LYS A 12 -10.26 -19.03 -14.29
N LYS A 13 -10.11 -17.84 -14.90
CA LYS A 13 -11.15 -17.16 -15.67
C LYS A 13 -11.56 -17.93 -16.93
N TYR A 14 -10.65 -18.70 -17.53
CA TYR A 14 -10.93 -19.57 -18.68
C TYR A 14 -11.42 -20.96 -18.27
N GLY A 15 -11.71 -21.18 -16.98
CA GLY A 15 -12.26 -22.44 -16.46
C GLY A 15 -11.23 -23.53 -16.23
N PHE A 16 -9.94 -23.24 -16.38
CA PHE A 16 -8.90 -24.21 -16.09
C PHE A 16 -8.58 -24.25 -14.60
N MET A 17 -8.48 -25.45 -14.05
CA MET A 17 -8.10 -25.63 -12.65
C MET A 17 -6.56 -25.60 -12.50
N LEU A 18 -6.07 -25.11 -11.36
CA LEU A 18 -4.64 -24.97 -11.08
C LEU A 18 -3.90 -26.31 -11.13
N ASP A 19 -4.55 -27.37 -10.68
CA ASP A 19 -4.09 -28.75 -10.71
C ASP A 19 -4.03 -29.36 -12.12
N GLU A 20 -4.75 -28.80 -13.10
CA GLU A 20 -4.64 -29.18 -14.52
C GLU A 20 -3.52 -28.39 -15.23
N ILE A 21 -3.37 -27.11 -14.89
CA ILE A 21 -2.45 -26.20 -15.58
C ILE A 21 -1.01 -26.43 -15.16
N ILE A 22 -0.77 -26.64 -13.86
CA ILE A 22 0.59 -26.81 -13.37
C ILE A 22 1.26 -28.03 -14.04
N PRO A 23 0.62 -29.22 -14.13
CA PRO A 23 1.17 -30.34 -14.90
C PRO A 23 1.28 -30.06 -16.40
N PHE A 24 0.32 -29.35 -17.00
CA PHE A 24 0.37 -28.98 -18.41
C PHE A 24 1.58 -28.09 -18.73
N LEU A 25 1.84 -27.07 -17.92
CA LEU A 25 2.98 -26.17 -18.06
C LEU A 25 4.31 -26.90 -17.80
N ALA A 26 4.36 -27.75 -16.77
CA ALA A 26 5.53 -28.56 -16.48
C ALA A 26 5.87 -29.52 -17.63
N LYS A 27 4.86 -30.12 -18.28
CA LYS A 27 5.03 -30.99 -19.47
C LYS A 27 5.66 -30.24 -20.65
N HIS A 28 5.51 -28.92 -20.72
CA HIS A 28 6.11 -28.06 -21.74
C HIS A 28 7.39 -27.34 -21.25
N GLY A 29 7.98 -27.79 -20.13
CA GLY A 29 9.24 -27.25 -19.61
C GLY A 29 9.12 -25.89 -18.92
N ILE A 30 7.90 -25.47 -18.57
CA ILE A 30 7.65 -24.25 -17.82
C ILE A 30 7.42 -24.64 -16.35
N PHE A 31 8.38 -24.29 -15.50
CA PHE A 31 8.32 -24.54 -14.06
C PHE A 31 7.93 -23.25 -13.33
N ILE A 32 6.97 -23.37 -12.41
CA ILE A 32 6.54 -22.27 -11.55
C ILE A 32 7.24 -22.44 -10.21
N GLU A 33 8.17 -21.54 -9.90
CA GLU A 33 8.79 -21.48 -8.57
C GLU A 33 7.76 -20.91 -7.58
N ASN A 34 7.55 -21.60 -6.45
CA ASN A 34 6.59 -21.26 -5.39
C ASN A 34 5.12 -21.50 -5.72
N VAL A 35 4.75 -22.73 -6.08
CA VAL A 35 3.36 -23.17 -6.01
C VAL A 35 3.00 -23.29 -4.51
N PRO A 36 2.01 -22.54 -3.98
CA PRO A 36 1.57 -22.70 -2.62
C PRO A 36 1.13 -24.15 -2.45
N GLU A 37 1.76 -24.86 -1.52
CA GLU A 37 1.37 -26.22 -1.17
C GLU A 37 -0.12 -26.20 -0.87
N LYS A 38 -0.86 -27.09 -1.55
CA LYS A 38 -2.32 -27.21 -1.53
C LYS A 38 -2.88 -26.75 -0.17
N GLU A 39 -3.45 -25.55 -0.12
CA GLU A 39 -4.38 -25.22 0.95
C GLU A 39 -5.52 -26.24 0.81
N GLU A 40 -5.63 -27.15 1.76
CA GLU A 40 -6.68 -28.16 1.82
C GLU A 40 -8.04 -27.45 1.96
N PHE A 41 -8.62 -27.06 0.82
CA PHE A 41 -9.96 -26.53 0.75
C PHE A 41 -10.93 -27.66 1.04
N SER A 42 -11.41 -27.72 2.29
CA SER A 42 -12.46 -28.64 2.71
C SER A 42 -13.75 -28.33 1.97
N GLU A 43 -14.22 -29.29 1.16
CA GLU A 43 -15.34 -29.20 0.19
C GLU A 43 -16.75 -29.10 0.84
N SER A 44 -16.87 -28.73 2.12
CA SER A 44 -18.17 -28.62 2.81
C SER A 44 -18.30 -27.44 3.78
N GLY A 45 -17.31 -26.55 3.85
CA GLY A 45 -17.53 -25.21 4.37
C GLY A 45 -17.81 -24.30 3.19
N GLU A 46 -18.94 -23.59 3.18
CA GLU A 46 -18.99 -22.31 2.49
C GLU A 46 -17.67 -21.59 2.78
N PRO A 47 -17.00 -20.98 1.80
CA PRO A 47 -15.85 -20.17 2.12
C PRO A 47 -16.37 -19.12 3.09
N GLU A 48 -16.03 -19.27 4.37
CA GLU A 48 -15.67 -18.15 5.21
C GLU A 48 -14.57 -17.47 4.43
N SER A 49 -15.02 -16.68 3.45
CA SER A 49 -14.40 -15.45 3.08
C SER A 49 -13.92 -14.91 4.39
N VAL A 50 -12.61 -15.02 4.61
CA VAL A 50 -11.86 -14.04 5.37
C VAL A 50 -12.10 -12.74 4.59
N LYS A 51 -13.31 -12.21 4.71
CA LYS A 51 -13.57 -10.85 5.06
C LYS A 51 -12.78 -10.63 6.34
N LYS A 52 -11.45 -10.57 6.21
CA LYS A 52 -10.80 -9.38 6.69
C LYS A 52 -11.59 -8.28 6.02
N SER A 53 -12.64 -7.84 6.73
CA SER A 53 -12.96 -6.45 6.81
C SER A 53 -11.60 -5.82 7.04
N MET A 54 -10.94 -5.43 5.94
CA MET A 54 -10.09 -4.25 5.99
C MET A 54 -11.02 -3.25 6.64
N THR A 55 -10.71 -2.96 7.89
CA THR A 55 -11.39 -1.92 8.64
C THR A 55 -11.37 -0.70 7.73
N ASN A 56 -12.49 0.02 7.63
CA ASN A 56 -12.62 1.22 6.78
C ASN A 56 -11.41 2.18 6.94
N ASP A 57 -10.73 2.12 8.08
CA ASP A 57 -9.50 2.86 8.40
C ASP A 57 -8.36 2.66 7.40
N ALA A 58 -8.07 1.43 6.94
CA ALA A 58 -6.98 1.19 5.98
C ALA A 58 -7.31 1.72 4.57
N HIS A 59 -8.60 1.75 4.21
CA HIS A 59 -9.08 2.36 2.97
C HIS A 59 -8.98 3.89 2.97
N GLN A 60 -8.68 4.51 4.12
CA GLN A 60 -8.64 5.97 4.23
C GLN A 60 -7.21 6.53 4.15
N GLU A 61 -6.20 5.81 4.65
CA GLU A 61 -4.81 6.29 4.71
C GLU A 61 -4.23 6.65 3.33
N TRP A 62 -4.49 5.83 2.30
CA TRP A 62 -3.98 6.12 0.95
C TRP A 62 -4.65 7.36 0.35
N LYS A 63 -5.92 7.62 0.65
CA LYS A 63 -6.61 8.86 0.21
C LYS A 63 -6.07 10.08 0.93
N ASP A 64 -5.72 9.96 2.21
CA ASP A 64 -5.05 11.03 2.95
C ASP A 64 -3.70 11.37 2.31
N LEU A 65 -2.93 10.36 1.90
CA LEU A 65 -1.67 10.56 1.16
C LEU A 65 -1.90 11.22 -0.21
N MET A 66 -2.91 10.76 -0.97
CA MET A 66 -3.28 11.35 -2.25
C MET A 66 -3.71 12.81 -2.12
N ALA A 67 -4.36 13.18 -1.01
CA ALA A 67 -4.75 14.57 -0.74
C ALA A 67 -3.55 15.50 -0.52
N LEU A 68 -2.36 14.97 -0.22
CA LEU A 68 -1.12 15.74 -0.11
C LEU A 68 -0.49 16.06 -1.47
N PHE A 69 -0.92 15.39 -2.55
CA PHE A 69 -0.32 15.60 -3.86
C PHE A 69 -0.76 16.93 -4.47
N PRO A 70 0.18 17.76 -4.98
CA PRO A 70 -0.15 19.06 -5.54
C PRO A 70 -0.93 18.97 -6.86
N VAL A 71 -0.76 17.85 -7.57
CA VAL A 71 -1.46 17.53 -8.82
C VAL A 71 -1.72 16.03 -8.86
N LEU A 72 -2.75 15.64 -9.60
CA LEU A 72 -3.20 14.26 -9.79
C LEU A 72 -3.24 13.94 -11.28
N THR A 73 -2.80 12.75 -11.65
CA THR A 73 -2.93 12.25 -13.02
C THR A 73 -4.37 11.80 -13.31
N GLU A 74 -4.74 11.74 -14.58
CA GLU A 74 -6.03 11.17 -15.01
C GLU A 74 -6.24 9.74 -14.47
N ARG A 75 -5.18 8.95 -14.40
CA ARG A 75 -5.21 7.59 -13.85
C ARG A 75 -5.57 7.61 -12.37
N GLU A 76 -4.88 8.41 -11.58
CA GLU A 76 -5.11 8.52 -10.13
C GLU A 76 -6.52 8.99 -9.80
N ILE A 77 -7.06 9.93 -10.58
CA ILE A 77 -8.44 10.40 -10.41
C ILE A 77 -9.44 9.28 -10.65
N ALA A 78 -9.24 8.46 -11.69
CA ALA A 78 -10.11 7.30 -11.93
C ALA A 78 -10.07 6.31 -10.75
N HIS A 79 -8.91 6.10 -10.15
CA HIS A 79 -8.75 5.24 -8.96
C HIS A 79 -9.48 5.82 -7.74
N LEU A 80 -9.40 7.15 -7.54
CA LEU A 80 -10.12 7.85 -6.48
C LEU A 80 -11.65 7.65 -6.58
N PHE A 81 -12.23 7.72 -7.78
CA PHE A 81 -13.67 7.53 -7.96
C PHE A 81 -14.14 6.08 -7.81
N VAL A 82 -13.27 5.10 -8.07
CA VAL A 82 -13.58 3.67 -7.90
C VAL A 82 -13.24 3.18 -6.49
N ASP A 83 -12.64 4.03 -5.66
CA ASP A 83 -12.20 3.72 -4.29
C ASP A 83 -11.18 2.57 -4.22
N ILE A 84 -10.15 2.66 -5.06
CA ILE A 84 -9.07 1.67 -5.17
C ILE A 84 -7.72 2.39 -5.05
N ASP A 85 -6.80 1.87 -4.24
CA ASP A 85 -5.44 2.40 -4.16
C ASP A 85 -4.70 2.18 -5.50
N PRO A 86 -4.22 3.24 -6.19
CA PRO A 86 -3.50 3.13 -7.45
C PRO A 86 -2.12 2.46 -7.34
N TYR A 87 -1.57 2.32 -6.13
CA TYR A 87 -0.24 1.78 -5.85
C TYR A 87 -0.27 0.38 -5.24
N GLU A 88 -1.44 -0.12 -4.85
CA GLU A 88 -1.57 -1.51 -4.43
C GLU A 88 -1.44 -2.47 -5.62
N ASN A 89 -0.67 -3.54 -5.42
CA ASN A 89 -0.29 -4.47 -6.47
C ASN A 89 -1.32 -5.60 -6.65
N TYR A 90 -2.62 -5.26 -6.66
CA TYR A 90 -3.70 -6.23 -6.77
C TYR A 90 -4.15 -6.45 -8.22
N CYS A 91 -4.56 -7.69 -8.51
CA CYS A 91 -5.31 -7.97 -9.73
C CYS A 91 -6.72 -7.40 -9.59
N PHE A 92 -7.04 -6.33 -10.33
CA PHE A 92 -8.40 -5.80 -10.38
C PHE A 92 -9.35 -6.82 -11.00
N SER A 93 -10.55 -6.95 -10.42
CA SER A 93 -11.64 -7.71 -11.04
C SER A 93 -12.04 -7.06 -12.38
N GLU A 94 -12.67 -7.81 -13.29
CA GLU A 94 -13.15 -7.26 -14.57
C GLU A 94 -14.11 -6.07 -14.36
N TYR A 95 -14.94 -6.15 -13.33
CA TYR A 95 -15.84 -5.07 -12.96
C TYR A 95 -15.08 -3.81 -12.55
N GLN A 96 -14.08 -3.93 -11.68
CA GLN A 96 -13.22 -2.81 -11.28
C GLN A 96 -12.45 -2.22 -12.47
N GLN A 97 -11.90 -3.07 -13.34
CA GLN A 97 -11.23 -2.60 -14.57
C GLN A 97 -12.21 -1.83 -15.47
N THR A 98 -13.45 -2.31 -15.61
CA THR A 98 -14.49 -1.66 -16.40
C THR A 98 -14.84 -0.29 -15.81
N GLU A 99 -15.06 -0.20 -14.50
CA GLU A 99 -15.36 1.07 -13.82
C GLU A 99 -14.17 2.04 -13.87
N LEU A 100 -12.93 1.57 -13.70
CA LEU A 100 -11.73 2.38 -13.89
C LEU A 100 -11.64 2.94 -15.32
N SER A 101 -11.85 2.11 -16.34
CA SER A 101 -11.88 2.54 -17.75
C SER A 101 -13.01 3.55 -18.01
N ARG A 102 -14.17 3.37 -17.37
CA ARG A 102 -15.31 4.28 -17.48
C ARG A 102 -14.98 5.64 -16.88
N TRP A 103 -14.49 5.70 -15.65
CA TRP A 103 -14.12 6.94 -14.99
C TRP A 103 -13.01 7.67 -15.71
N LYS A 104 -11.97 6.95 -16.14
CA LYS A 104 -10.92 7.50 -17.00
C LYS A 104 -11.49 8.15 -18.27
N SER A 105 -12.43 7.49 -18.94
CA SER A 105 -13.08 8.04 -20.13
C SER A 105 -13.98 9.25 -19.84
N ILE A 106 -14.56 9.34 -18.65
CA ILE A 106 -15.37 10.49 -18.21
C ILE A 106 -14.46 11.68 -17.94
N THR A 107 -13.40 11.50 -17.15
CA THR A 107 -12.45 12.56 -16.81
C THR A 107 -11.72 13.07 -18.04
N HIS A 108 -11.27 12.18 -18.93
CA HIS A 108 -10.63 12.56 -20.19
C HIS A 108 -11.52 13.47 -21.04
N ARG A 109 -12.80 13.12 -21.19
CA ARG A 109 -13.76 13.93 -21.95
C ARG A 109 -14.03 15.28 -21.28
N ALA A 110 -14.08 15.32 -19.95
CA ALA A 110 -14.24 16.57 -19.21
C ALA A 110 -13.04 17.51 -19.41
N ILE A 111 -11.82 16.97 -19.44
CA ILE A 111 -10.60 17.74 -19.77
C ILE A 111 -10.66 18.26 -21.21
N GLN A 112 -10.98 17.39 -22.18
CA GLN A 112 -11.08 17.79 -23.59
C GLN A 112 -12.15 18.86 -23.85
N ALA A 113 -13.24 18.83 -23.09
CA ALA A 113 -14.30 19.84 -23.15
C ALA A 113 -13.93 21.15 -22.42
N GLY A 114 -12.77 21.22 -21.77
CA GLY A 114 -12.35 22.36 -20.96
C GLY A 114 -13.16 22.53 -19.67
N GLU A 115 -13.86 21.49 -19.22
CA GLU A 115 -14.63 21.52 -17.97
C GLU A 115 -13.74 21.34 -16.74
N ILE A 116 -12.62 20.63 -16.89
CA ILE A 116 -11.57 20.48 -15.87
C ILE A 116 -10.32 21.15 -16.44
N GLN A 117 -9.73 22.08 -15.68
CA GLN A 117 -8.44 22.64 -16.04
C GLN A 117 -7.35 21.60 -15.77
N ALA A 118 -6.59 21.25 -16.82
CA ALA A 118 -5.46 20.33 -16.74
C ALA A 118 -4.24 20.95 -17.41
N GLU A 119 -3.06 20.65 -16.87
CA GLU A 119 -1.77 21.06 -17.40
C GLU A 119 -1.05 19.86 -18.02
N ALA A 120 -0.33 20.07 -19.11
CA ALA A 120 0.50 19.02 -19.70
C ALA A 120 1.87 19.01 -19.02
N LYS A 121 2.23 17.88 -18.40
CA LYS A 121 3.51 17.67 -17.73
C LYS A 121 4.10 16.32 -18.13
N GLU A 122 5.30 16.33 -18.73
CA GLU A 122 6.06 15.11 -19.06
C GLU A 122 5.25 14.03 -19.83
N ASN A 123 4.42 14.46 -20.79
CA ASN A 123 3.52 13.63 -21.60
C ASN A 123 2.24 13.13 -20.89
N GLU A 124 1.99 13.55 -19.66
CA GLU A 124 0.73 13.28 -18.96
C GLU A 124 -0.05 14.56 -18.71
N LEU A 125 -1.38 14.44 -18.63
CA LEU A 125 -2.26 15.51 -18.19
C LEU A 125 -2.40 15.42 -16.68
N VAL A 126 -2.01 16.50 -16.00
CA VAL A 126 -2.11 16.63 -14.54
C VAL A 126 -3.19 17.64 -14.18
N ILE A 127 -3.97 17.32 -13.16
CA ILE A 127 -5.12 18.11 -12.70
C ILE A 127 -4.85 18.51 -11.25
N THR A 128 -5.06 19.78 -10.91
CA THR A 128 -4.98 20.23 -9.52
C THR A 128 -6.18 19.71 -8.74
N PRO A 129 -6.02 19.36 -7.45
CA PRO A 129 -7.16 18.90 -6.66
C PRO A 129 -8.28 19.97 -6.53
N ASP A 130 -7.97 21.27 -6.72
CA ASP A 130 -8.93 22.39 -6.79
C ASP A 130 -9.83 22.27 -8.02
N ALA A 131 -9.22 22.12 -9.21
CA ALA A 131 -9.96 22.00 -10.46
C ALA A 131 -10.86 20.75 -10.46
N LEU A 132 -10.39 19.66 -9.84
CA LEU A 132 -11.20 18.46 -9.65
C LEU A 132 -12.38 18.72 -8.69
N ALA A 133 -12.17 19.44 -7.59
CA ALA A 133 -13.22 19.75 -6.62
C ALA A 133 -14.31 20.63 -7.25
N GLU A 134 -13.94 21.71 -7.93
CA GLU A 134 -14.88 22.59 -8.65
C GLU A 134 -15.71 21.82 -9.68
N TRP A 135 -15.09 20.89 -10.39
CA TRP A 135 -15.80 20.05 -11.35
C TRP A 135 -16.77 19.08 -10.67
N CYS A 136 -16.37 18.45 -9.56
CA CYS A 136 -17.25 17.60 -8.76
C CYS A 136 -18.48 18.38 -8.28
N ASP A 137 -18.28 19.58 -7.71
CA ASP A 137 -19.34 20.47 -7.24
C ASP A 137 -20.30 20.85 -8.37
N LYS A 138 -19.75 21.24 -9.52
CA LYS A 138 -20.54 21.62 -10.70
C LYS A 138 -21.37 20.47 -11.26
N LYS A 139 -20.87 19.23 -11.17
CA LYS A 139 -21.58 18.03 -11.66
C LYS A 139 -22.46 17.38 -10.60
N GLY A 140 -22.38 17.80 -9.35
CA GLY A 140 -23.10 17.20 -8.23
C GLY A 140 -22.55 15.82 -7.83
N PHE A 141 -21.26 15.56 -8.07
CA PHE A 141 -20.59 14.35 -7.59
C PHE A 141 -19.93 14.60 -6.24
N PRO A 142 -19.93 13.60 -5.32
CA PRO A 142 -19.14 13.71 -4.10
C PRO A 142 -17.66 13.77 -4.46
N TYR A 143 -16.95 14.73 -3.86
CA TYR A 143 -15.51 14.82 -4.01
C TYR A 143 -14.83 13.60 -3.36
N PRO A 144 -13.96 12.86 -4.07
CA PRO A 144 -13.50 11.54 -3.60
C PRO A 144 -12.36 11.59 -2.57
N LEU A 145 -11.67 12.73 -2.42
CA LEU A 145 -10.61 12.89 -1.44
C LEU A 145 -11.17 13.39 -0.10
N PRO A 146 -10.63 12.90 1.04
CA PRO A 146 -10.98 13.40 2.36
C PRO A 146 -10.83 14.91 2.39
N GLY A 147 -11.87 15.54 2.93
CA GLY A 147 -12.13 16.96 2.76
C GLY A 147 -10.87 17.80 2.93
N ARG A 148 -10.67 18.73 1.99
CA ARG A 148 -9.88 19.92 2.24
C ARG A 148 -10.43 20.53 3.52
N VAL A 149 -9.77 20.31 4.64
CA VAL A 149 -9.93 21.20 5.78
C VAL A 149 -9.63 22.58 5.19
N PRO A 150 -10.59 23.52 5.15
CA PRO A 150 -10.35 24.81 4.55
C PRO A 150 -9.16 25.41 5.27
N ARG A 151 -8.00 25.41 4.61
CA ARG A 151 -6.79 25.94 5.23
C ARG A 151 -7.09 27.41 5.49
N PRO A 152 -7.04 27.87 6.74
CA PRO A 152 -7.37 29.24 7.04
C PRO A 152 -6.42 30.13 6.27
N THR A 153 -6.96 30.86 5.30
CA THR A 153 -6.24 31.82 4.48
C THR A 153 -6.07 33.16 5.20
N THR A 154 -6.65 33.30 6.39
CA THR A 154 -6.50 34.45 7.27
C THR A 154 -5.58 34.13 8.44
N ASP A 155 -4.76 35.10 8.84
CA ASP A 155 -3.90 35.01 10.03
C ASP A 155 -4.68 34.68 11.30
N ALA A 156 -5.94 35.12 11.38
CA ALA A 156 -6.86 34.78 12.47
C ALA A 156 -7.18 33.28 12.49
N GLY A 157 -7.55 32.69 11.36
CA GLY A 157 -7.85 31.26 11.31
C GLY A 157 -6.61 30.38 11.54
N LEU A 158 -5.43 30.81 11.08
CA LEU A 158 -4.17 30.09 11.35
C LEU A 158 -3.86 30.04 12.84
N ARG A 159 -4.14 31.12 13.58
CA ARG A 159 -3.97 31.13 15.04
C ARG A 159 -4.98 30.22 15.75
N GLU A 160 -6.21 30.17 15.27
CA GLU A 160 -7.25 29.30 15.82
C GLU A 160 -6.92 27.81 15.63
N GLU A 161 -6.46 27.41 14.43
CA GLU A 161 -5.97 26.05 14.19
C GLU A 161 -4.76 25.70 15.06
N LEU A 162 -3.82 26.64 15.21
CA LEU A 162 -2.64 26.43 16.05
C LEU A 162 -3.03 26.22 17.51
N GLU A 163 -4.02 26.96 18.01
CA GLU A 163 -4.52 26.82 19.37
C GLU A 163 -5.32 25.51 19.55
N SER A 164 -6.07 25.08 18.53
CA SER A 164 -6.73 23.77 18.49
C SER A 164 -5.71 22.62 18.55
N CYS A 165 -4.68 22.66 17.70
CA CYS A 165 -3.59 21.68 17.72
C CYS A 165 -2.88 21.62 19.07
N LYS A 166 -2.63 22.78 19.72
CA LYS A 166 -2.06 22.81 21.07
C LYS A 166 -2.97 22.15 22.10
N GLN A 167 -4.28 22.42 22.04
CA GLN A 167 -5.25 21.80 22.95
C GLN A 167 -5.28 20.29 22.77
N GLU A 168 -5.28 19.82 21.52
CA GLU A 168 -5.25 18.38 21.23
C GLU A 168 -3.94 17.75 21.76
N LEU A 169 -2.81 18.42 21.57
CA LEU A 169 -1.52 17.96 22.07
C LEU A 169 -1.50 17.91 23.61
N GLU A 170 -2.06 18.89 24.31
CA GLU A 170 -2.21 18.85 25.77
C GLU A 170 -3.17 17.75 26.24
N GLN A 171 -4.24 17.46 25.48
CA GLN A 171 -5.10 16.32 25.74
C GLN A 171 -4.33 15.01 25.57
N TRP A 172 -3.55 14.86 24.50
CA TRP A 172 -2.72 13.68 24.26
C TRP A 172 -1.63 13.52 25.31
N LYS A 173 -0.97 14.61 25.74
CA LYS A 173 -0.03 14.59 26.87
C LYS A 173 -0.70 14.16 28.17
N THR A 174 -1.90 14.67 28.44
CA THR A 174 -2.65 14.32 29.65
C THR A 174 -3.05 12.84 29.62
N LYS A 175 -3.54 12.34 28.47
CA LYS A 175 -3.83 10.92 28.27
C LYS A 175 -2.58 10.05 28.40
N ALA A 176 -1.46 10.45 27.80
CA ALA A 176 -0.19 9.73 27.89
C ALA A 176 0.37 9.74 29.33
N LYS A 177 0.15 10.81 30.10
CA LYS A 177 0.54 10.88 31.52
C LYS A 177 -0.40 10.06 32.41
N ALA A 178 -1.69 9.99 32.07
CA ALA A 178 -2.68 9.17 32.76
C ALA A 178 -2.49 7.67 32.48
N LEU A 179 -1.99 7.35 31.28
CA LEU A 179 -1.38 6.06 30.97
C LEU A 179 0.01 6.01 31.63
N GLU A 180 0.05 5.99 32.96
CA GLU A 180 1.25 5.65 33.71
C GLU A 180 1.90 4.43 33.02
N ILE A 181 3.20 4.53 32.74
CA ILE A 181 3.99 3.44 32.17
C ILE A 181 3.56 2.17 32.90
N PRO A 182 2.92 1.20 32.22
CA PRO A 182 2.36 0.08 32.90
C PRO A 182 3.42 -0.55 33.80
N ASN A 183 3.07 -0.81 35.06
CA ASN A 183 4.01 -1.20 36.12
C ASN A 183 4.96 -2.36 35.69
N TYR A 184 4.60 -3.15 34.67
CA TYR A 184 5.47 -4.18 34.08
C TYR A 184 6.72 -3.67 33.33
N LEU A 185 6.82 -2.36 33.01
CA LEU A 185 8.02 -1.73 32.43
C LEU A 185 8.84 -0.95 33.47
N ASP A 186 8.42 -0.90 34.73
CA ASP A 186 9.23 -0.32 35.82
C ASP A 186 10.41 -1.27 36.14
N PRO A 187 11.68 -0.83 36.01
CA PRO A 187 12.85 -1.63 36.38
C PRO A 187 12.86 -2.08 37.85
N LYS A 188 12.08 -1.41 38.72
CA LYS A 188 11.93 -1.78 40.13
C LYS A 188 10.78 -2.74 40.38
N ASN A 189 10.02 -3.14 39.36
CA ASN A 189 8.95 -4.12 39.53
C ASN A 189 9.53 -5.52 39.76
N GLU A 190 9.46 -6.00 41.01
CA GLU A 190 10.02 -7.29 41.44
C GLU A 190 9.55 -8.48 40.58
N ARG A 191 8.34 -8.42 40.00
CA ARG A 191 7.77 -9.52 39.22
C ARG A 191 8.28 -9.56 37.78
N TYR A 192 8.58 -8.41 37.19
CA TYR A 192 8.90 -8.29 35.76
C TYR A 192 10.36 -7.90 35.48
N ALA A 193 11.06 -7.28 36.44
CA ALA A 193 12.47 -6.90 36.31
C ALA A 193 13.38 -8.06 35.90
N PRO A 194 13.26 -9.29 36.44
CA PRO A 194 14.10 -10.41 36.01
C PRO A 194 13.86 -10.81 34.55
N LYS A 195 12.60 -10.75 34.09
CA LYS A 195 12.22 -11.10 32.72
C LYS A 195 12.70 -10.05 31.73
N LEU A 196 12.61 -8.78 32.10
CA LEU A 196 13.11 -7.67 31.28
C LEU A 196 14.63 -7.73 31.12
N ALA A 197 15.36 -8.01 32.21
CA ALA A 197 16.81 -8.19 32.17
C ALA A 197 17.22 -9.36 31.25
N ALA A 198 16.50 -10.50 31.34
CA ALA A 198 16.75 -11.65 30.47
C ALA A 198 16.49 -11.32 28.99
N ALA A 199 15.42 -10.60 28.69
CA ALA A 199 15.09 -10.18 27.32
C ALA A 199 16.15 -9.22 26.74
N ILE A 200 16.62 -8.25 27.54
CA ILE A 200 17.70 -7.32 27.14
C ILE A 200 18.99 -8.10 26.85
N HIS A 201 19.38 -9.03 27.71
CA HIS A 201 20.56 -9.87 27.50
C HIS A 201 20.46 -10.73 26.23
N ALA A 202 19.29 -11.33 25.97
CA ALA A 202 19.08 -12.11 24.76
C ALA A 202 19.18 -11.24 23.49
N TRP A 203 18.61 -10.04 23.52
CA TRP A 203 18.72 -9.10 22.40
C TRP A 203 20.16 -8.64 22.16
N GLN A 204 20.89 -8.25 23.23
CA GLN A 204 22.29 -7.86 23.15
C GLN A 204 23.17 -8.96 22.57
N ALA A 205 22.93 -10.22 22.93
CA ALA A 205 23.65 -11.35 22.35
C ALA A 205 23.45 -11.40 20.82
N VAL A 206 22.22 -11.20 20.33
CA VAL A 206 21.94 -11.20 18.88
C VAL A 206 22.62 -10.01 18.17
N THR A 207 22.59 -8.82 18.76
CA THR A 207 23.15 -7.61 18.14
C THR A 207 24.67 -7.53 18.21
N ASP A 208 25.28 -8.02 19.29
CA ASP A 208 26.74 -8.06 19.43
C ASP A 208 27.37 -9.08 18.48
N TYR A 209 26.66 -10.19 18.21
CA TYR A 209 27.06 -11.15 17.18
C TYR A 209 27.03 -10.54 15.77
N ALA A 210 26.00 -9.74 15.45
CA ALA A 210 25.91 -9.02 14.18
C ALA A 210 27.03 -7.98 14.00
N SER A 211 27.53 -7.42 15.10
CA SER A 211 28.58 -6.39 15.10
C SER A 211 30.00 -6.96 14.98
N LYS A 212 30.21 -8.24 15.33
CA LYS A 212 31.55 -8.88 15.36
C LYS A 212 31.81 -9.90 14.25
N GLY A 213 30.82 -10.17 13.40
CA GLY A 213 30.88 -11.25 12.41
C GLY A 213 30.49 -10.84 11.00
N ASN A 214 31.19 -9.89 10.39
CA ASN A 214 31.28 -9.86 8.92
C ASN A 214 32.55 -10.63 8.53
N PRO A 215 32.47 -11.94 8.21
CA PRO A 215 33.59 -12.60 7.56
C PRO A 215 33.81 -11.92 6.21
N LYS A 216 35.01 -11.39 5.98
CA LYS A 216 35.45 -10.93 4.65
C LYS A 216 35.06 -12.00 3.65
N VAL A 217 34.09 -11.68 2.79
CA VAL A 217 33.74 -12.51 1.63
C VAL A 217 35.00 -12.54 0.76
N VAL A 218 35.77 -13.61 0.88
CA VAL A 218 36.87 -13.91 -0.03
C VAL A 218 36.19 -14.29 -1.34
N HIS A 219 36.12 -13.33 -2.27
CA HIS A 219 35.64 -13.61 -3.62
C HIS A 219 36.50 -14.73 -4.23
N PRO A 220 35.91 -15.88 -4.61
CA PRO A 220 36.66 -16.90 -5.33
C PRO A 220 37.07 -16.33 -6.69
N LYS A 221 38.37 -16.43 -6.97
CA LYS A 221 38.99 -15.99 -8.23
C LYS A 221 38.33 -16.77 -9.39
N PRO A 222 37.84 -16.13 -10.45
CA PRO A 222 37.22 -16.84 -11.56
C PRO A 222 38.28 -17.67 -12.32
N PRO A 223 37.88 -18.82 -12.90
CA PRO A 223 38.79 -19.69 -13.62
C PRO A 223 39.31 -19.02 -14.90
N VAL A 224 40.60 -19.17 -15.15
CA VAL A 224 41.29 -18.66 -16.34
C VAL A 224 40.86 -19.50 -17.55
N ASN A 225 40.06 -18.91 -18.44
CA ASN A 225 39.77 -19.49 -19.75
C ASN A 225 41.01 -19.36 -20.63
N ASN A 226 41.66 -20.49 -20.92
CA ASN A 226 42.64 -20.57 -22.00
C ASN A 226 41.91 -20.65 -23.34
N LEU A 227 41.94 -19.54 -24.09
CA LEU A 227 41.62 -19.54 -25.52
C LEU A 227 42.81 -20.11 -26.31
N PRO A 228 42.57 -20.94 -27.34
CA PRO A 228 43.60 -21.26 -28.32
C PRO A 228 43.76 -20.11 -29.32
N THR A 229 44.97 -19.62 -29.46
CA THR A 229 45.46 -18.77 -30.56
C THR A 229 45.72 -19.60 -31.84
N PRO A 230 45.78 -18.96 -33.02
CA PRO A 230 45.29 -19.49 -34.31
C PRO A 230 46.09 -20.64 -34.92
#